data_AF-A0A3S4IZT2-F1
#
_entry.id   AF-A0A3S4IZT2-F1
#
_cell.length_a   1.000
_cell.length_b   1.000
_cell.length_c   1.000
_cell.angle_alpha   90.00
_cell.angle_beta   90.00
_cell.angle_gamma   90.00
#
_symmetry.space_group_name_H-M   'P 1'
#
loop_
_entity.id
_entity.type
_entity.pdbx_description
1 polymer ?
#
loop_
_entity_poly.entity_id
_entity_poly.type
_entity_poly.pdbx_seq_one_letter_code
_entity_poly.pdbx_strand_id
1 'polypeptide(L)'
;MRATANYPFTPNPNNPIVSFSYLRKDAGTVNMFKHQGIILKPTPDLMERMACLYPMDADSWATHGRIAGHYYCNTPLLSPHDEAHGDYSSCHAAGIAAQGLSGKEMSSRFHAKYSSDRDAQCSFSVRDPNQFYAGILATVYNKAYFGWLDWNELILKPWKSEADVPEIEAFFYFKGDSGAKSLATSYVGKYKRLTGRDVPALAVDFPHDRIEFEK
;
A
#
# COMPACT_ATOMS: atom_id res chain seq x y z
N MET A 1 -4.53 4.83 -1.04
CA MET A 1 -4.68 5.61 -2.28
C MET A 1 -5.12 7.03 -2.02
N ARG A 2 -4.53 8.00 -2.74
CA ARG A 2 -5.00 9.39 -2.81
C ARG A 2 -6.29 9.47 -3.64
N ALA A 3 -7.44 9.55 -2.97
CA ALA A 3 -8.67 10.00 -3.60
C ALA A 3 -8.56 11.50 -3.91
N THR A 4 -8.90 11.92 -5.13
CA THR A 4 -8.92 13.34 -5.53
C THR A 4 -10.33 13.79 -5.88
N ALA A 5 -10.58 15.10 -5.95
CA ALA A 5 -11.91 15.59 -6.32
C ALA A 5 -12.37 15.09 -7.70
N ASN A 6 -11.43 14.99 -8.64
CA ASN A 6 -11.68 14.62 -10.04
C ASN A 6 -11.67 13.10 -10.27
N TYR A 7 -10.83 12.37 -9.52
CA TYR A 7 -10.75 10.92 -9.56
C TYR A 7 -10.83 10.40 -8.11
N PRO A 8 -12.04 10.26 -7.57
CA PRO A 8 -12.21 9.90 -6.17
C PRO A 8 -11.84 8.44 -5.92
N PHE A 9 -12.03 7.54 -6.91
CA PHE A 9 -11.72 6.12 -6.76
C PHE A 9 -10.77 5.59 -7.83
N THR A 10 -10.33 6.41 -8.79
CA THR A 10 -9.35 6.02 -9.84
C THR A 10 -8.03 6.75 -9.66
N PRO A 11 -6.87 6.08 -9.82
CA PRO A 11 -5.61 6.80 -9.93
C PRO A 11 -5.62 7.72 -11.16
N ASN A 12 -4.64 8.62 -11.27
CA ASN A 12 -4.40 9.27 -12.55
C ASN A 12 -4.20 8.18 -13.63
N PRO A 13 -4.93 8.19 -14.77
CA PRO A 13 -4.83 7.15 -15.80
C PRO A 13 -3.42 6.94 -16.37
N ASN A 14 -2.54 7.96 -16.23
CA ASN A 14 -1.15 7.89 -16.68
C ASN A 14 -0.20 7.31 -15.62
N ASN A 15 -0.66 7.09 -14.39
CA ASN A 15 0.18 6.49 -13.36
C ASN A 15 0.29 4.98 -13.59
N PRO A 16 1.50 4.41 -13.59
CA PRO A 16 1.69 2.98 -13.77
C PRO A 16 1.31 2.16 -12.53
N ILE A 17 0.94 2.82 -11.42
CA ILE A 17 0.70 2.18 -10.12
C ILE A 17 -0.43 2.86 -9.35
N VAL A 18 -0.96 2.13 -8.35
CA VAL A 18 -1.74 2.71 -7.25
C VAL A 18 -1.10 2.31 -5.93
N SER A 19 -0.77 3.30 -5.11
CA SER A 19 -0.24 3.08 -3.77
C SER A 19 -1.35 3.07 -2.72
N PHE A 20 -1.32 2.05 -1.85
CA PHE A 20 -2.13 1.93 -0.65
C PHE A 20 -1.23 1.75 0.56
N SER A 21 -1.67 2.21 1.72
CA SER A 21 -1.15 1.68 2.97
C SER A 21 -1.92 0.41 3.32
N TYR A 22 -1.25 -0.55 3.94
CA TYR A 22 -1.89 -1.71 4.55
C TYR A 22 -1.92 -1.51 6.06
N LEU A 23 -3.11 -1.65 6.65
CA LEU A 23 -3.31 -1.46 8.08
C LEU A 23 -3.40 -2.81 8.76
N ARG A 24 -2.44 -3.10 9.63
CA ARG A 24 -2.46 -4.29 10.48
C ARG A 24 -1.89 -3.95 11.85
N LYS A 25 -2.47 -4.54 12.89
CA LYS A 25 -2.01 -4.35 14.26
C LYS A 25 -0.54 -4.76 14.45
N ASP A 26 -0.11 -5.82 13.76
CA ASP A 26 1.25 -6.36 13.82
C ASP A 26 2.27 -5.56 12.99
N ALA A 27 1.84 -4.71 12.05
CA ALA A 27 2.71 -3.79 11.32
C ALA A 27 2.97 -2.49 12.10
N GLY A 28 2.08 -2.14 13.04
CA GLY A 28 2.26 -0.99 13.92
C GLY A 28 2.18 0.39 13.24
N THR A 29 1.76 0.47 11.98
CA THR A 29 1.49 1.74 11.28
C THR A 29 0.34 2.48 11.95
N VAL A 30 0.58 3.73 12.37
CA VAL A 30 -0.38 4.58 13.10
C VAL A 30 -0.65 5.90 12.37
N ASN A 31 -0.30 5.97 11.09
CA ASN A 31 -0.48 7.16 10.28
C ASN A 31 -0.59 6.78 8.80
N MET A 32 -1.05 7.73 7.99
CA MET A 32 -1.09 7.62 6.54
C MET A 32 -0.71 8.95 5.92
N PHE A 33 -0.24 8.92 4.67
CA PHE A 33 0.05 10.13 3.91
C PHE A 33 -1.16 11.08 3.72
N LYS A 34 -2.39 10.56 3.77
CA LYS A 34 -3.64 11.34 3.67
C LYS A 34 -4.59 11.02 4.81
N HIS A 35 -5.32 12.04 5.24
CA HIS A 35 -6.31 11.94 6.31
C HIS A 35 -7.65 11.34 5.84
N GLN A 36 -7.77 10.92 4.58
CA GLN A 36 -8.97 10.30 4.02
C GLN A 36 -8.63 9.43 2.81
N GLY A 37 -9.53 8.51 2.50
CA GLY A 37 -9.40 7.65 1.33
C GLY A 37 -10.41 6.52 1.31
N ILE A 38 -10.02 5.42 0.67
CA ILE A 38 -10.85 4.22 0.49
C ILE A 38 -10.18 3.02 1.14
N ILE A 39 -11.01 2.13 1.68
CA ILE A 39 -10.63 0.80 2.15
C ILE A 39 -11.18 -0.19 1.13
N LEU A 40 -10.29 -0.98 0.54
CA LEU A 40 -10.67 -2.00 -0.43
C LEU A 40 -11.04 -3.30 0.28
N LYS A 41 -12.04 -4.00 -0.25
CA LYS A 41 -12.46 -5.30 0.24
C LYS A 41 -11.49 -6.38 -0.23
N PRO A 42 -11.07 -7.33 0.62
CA PRO A 42 -10.15 -8.39 0.25
C PRO A 42 -10.82 -9.45 -0.63
N THR A 43 -10.97 -9.15 -1.92
CA THR A 43 -11.50 -10.07 -2.93
C THR A 43 -10.35 -10.76 -3.69
N PRO A 44 -10.59 -11.92 -4.32
CA PRO A 44 -9.60 -12.54 -5.20
C PRO A 44 -9.07 -11.61 -6.30
N ASP A 45 -9.94 -10.80 -6.93
CA ASP A 45 -9.55 -9.78 -7.91
C ASP A 45 -8.57 -8.76 -7.32
N LEU A 46 -8.81 -8.31 -6.08
CA LEU A 46 -7.87 -7.40 -5.41
C LEU A 46 -6.50 -8.06 -5.22
N MET A 47 -6.47 -9.34 -4.83
CA MET A 47 -5.22 -10.08 -4.63
C MET A 47 -4.43 -10.22 -5.95
N GLU A 48 -5.10 -10.43 -7.08
CA GLU A 48 -4.47 -10.48 -8.41
C GLU A 48 -3.89 -9.14 -8.87
N ARG A 49 -4.43 -8.03 -8.32
CA ARG A 49 -3.95 -6.67 -8.56
C ARG A 49 -2.79 -6.27 -7.66
N MET A 50 -2.52 -6.97 -6.56
CA MET A 50 -1.34 -6.68 -5.75
C MET A 50 -0.06 -7.01 -6.53
N ALA A 51 0.88 -6.06 -6.54
CA ALA A 51 2.13 -6.18 -7.30
C ALA A 51 3.32 -6.45 -6.39
N CYS A 52 3.49 -5.63 -5.34
CA CYS A 52 4.58 -5.77 -4.37
C CYS A 52 4.32 -4.94 -3.10
N LEU A 53 5.18 -5.13 -2.11
CA LEU A 53 5.13 -4.46 -0.81
C LEU A 53 6.43 -3.72 -0.53
N TYR A 54 6.33 -2.45 -0.14
CA TYR A 54 7.41 -1.67 0.44
C TYR A 54 7.17 -1.49 1.94
N PRO A 55 8.18 -1.78 2.78
CA PRO A 55 8.04 -1.63 4.24
C PRO A 55 7.88 -0.19 4.73
N MET A 56 8.08 0.80 3.88
CA MET A 56 7.97 2.24 4.12
C MET A 56 7.44 2.93 2.85
N ASP A 57 7.17 4.24 2.92
CA ASP A 57 7.05 5.12 1.76
C ASP A 57 8.14 4.83 0.72
N ALA A 58 7.73 4.31 -0.45
CA ALA A 58 8.62 4.05 -1.56
C ALA A 58 8.78 5.27 -2.46
N ASP A 59 8.24 6.43 -2.07
CA ASP A 59 8.22 7.64 -2.88
C ASP A 59 7.64 7.35 -4.28
N SER A 60 6.58 6.53 -4.32
CA SER A 60 6.05 5.91 -5.55
C SER A 60 5.43 6.89 -6.55
N TRP A 61 5.38 8.19 -6.21
CA TRP A 61 5.05 9.27 -7.14
C TRP A 61 6.20 9.63 -8.09
N ALA A 62 7.44 9.31 -7.72
CA ALA A 62 8.64 9.50 -8.53
C ALA A 62 9.14 8.16 -9.09
N THR A 63 9.74 8.15 -10.28
CA THR A 63 10.17 6.88 -10.90
C THR A 63 11.32 6.21 -10.14
N HIS A 64 12.34 6.96 -9.70
CA HIS A 64 13.58 6.42 -9.07
C HIS A 64 14.24 5.28 -9.86
N GLY A 65 14.23 5.40 -11.20
CA GLY A 65 14.75 4.36 -12.10
C GLY A 65 13.95 3.05 -12.09
N ARG A 66 12.77 3.02 -11.47
CA ARG A 66 11.88 1.85 -11.43
C ARG A 66 11.13 1.67 -12.75
N ILE A 67 10.80 0.41 -13.05
CA ILE A 67 10.21 0.04 -14.34
C ILE A 67 8.69 0.17 -14.28
N ALA A 68 8.11 1.02 -15.14
CA ALA A 68 6.66 1.23 -15.20
C ALA A 68 5.88 -0.05 -15.54
N GLY A 69 6.39 -0.87 -16.46
CA GLY A 69 5.80 -2.16 -16.82
C GLY A 69 5.82 -3.20 -15.69
N HIS A 70 6.62 -2.96 -14.65
CA HIS A 70 6.74 -3.80 -13.46
C HIS A 70 6.08 -3.15 -12.25
N TYR A 71 5.19 -2.18 -12.47
CA TYR A 71 4.45 -1.49 -11.42
C TYR A 71 5.36 -0.88 -10.36
N TYR A 72 6.52 -0.37 -10.77
CA TYR A 72 7.54 0.17 -9.86
C TYR A 72 8.00 -0.78 -8.75
N CYS A 73 7.86 -2.10 -8.92
CA CYS A 73 8.31 -3.06 -7.91
C CYS A 73 9.83 -3.36 -7.97
N ASN A 74 10.48 -3.05 -9.08
CA ASN A 74 11.92 -3.20 -9.25
C ASN A 74 12.55 -2.12 -10.13
N THR A 75 13.87 -2.15 -10.20
CA THR A 75 14.70 -1.36 -11.12
C THR A 75 15.37 -2.29 -12.14
N PRO A 76 15.92 -1.78 -13.26
CA PRO A 76 16.66 -2.60 -14.23
C PRO A 76 17.87 -3.36 -13.65
N LEU A 77 18.36 -2.96 -12.47
CA LEU A 77 19.49 -3.61 -11.79
C LEU A 77 19.07 -4.82 -10.97
N LEU A 78 17.77 -4.96 -10.64
CA LEU A 78 17.23 -6.03 -9.82
C LEU A 78 16.19 -6.80 -10.61
N SER A 79 16.51 -8.03 -11.01
CA SER A 79 15.57 -8.88 -11.74
C SER A 79 14.30 -9.15 -10.90
N PRO A 80 13.13 -9.27 -11.54
CA PRO A 80 11.92 -9.75 -10.88
C PRO A 80 12.15 -11.08 -10.14
N HIS A 81 11.44 -11.28 -9.03
CA HIS A 81 11.43 -12.55 -8.31
C HIS A 81 10.86 -13.69 -9.16
N ASP A 82 9.72 -13.47 -9.81
CA ASP A 82 9.05 -14.44 -10.67
C ASP A 82 8.15 -13.74 -11.69
N GLU A 83 8.77 -13.19 -12.73
CA GLU A 83 8.09 -12.45 -13.80
C GLU A 83 7.05 -13.30 -14.53
N ALA A 84 7.31 -14.60 -14.71
CA ALA A 84 6.40 -15.52 -15.39
C ALA A 84 5.03 -15.61 -14.68
N HIS A 85 5.01 -15.40 -13.37
CA HIS A 85 3.79 -15.38 -12.55
C HIS A 85 3.42 -13.97 -12.05
N GLY A 86 4.02 -12.93 -12.65
CA GLY A 86 3.72 -11.52 -12.38
C GLY A 86 4.25 -10.99 -11.05
N ASP A 87 5.23 -11.65 -10.43
CA ASP A 87 5.94 -11.20 -9.24
C ASP A 87 7.19 -10.39 -9.60
N TYR A 88 6.99 -9.08 -9.65
CA TYR A 88 8.04 -8.11 -9.95
C TYR A 88 8.79 -7.61 -8.71
N SER A 89 8.61 -8.25 -7.55
CA SER A 89 9.32 -7.86 -6.34
C SER A 89 10.84 -8.03 -6.48
N SER A 90 11.60 -7.22 -5.75
CA SER A 90 13.06 -7.07 -5.97
C SER A 90 13.93 -7.53 -4.80
N CYS A 91 13.37 -7.84 -3.64
CA CYS A 91 14.16 -8.26 -2.47
C CYS A 91 14.87 -9.60 -2.66
N HIS A 92 14.38 -10.46 -3.55
CA HIS A 92 15.09 -11.68 -3.93
C HIS A 92 16.42 -11.35 -4.63
N ALA A 93 16.35 -10.58 -5.73
CA ALA A 93 17.53 -10.17 -6.49
C ALA A 93 18.48 -9.27 -5.67
N ALA A 94 17.98 -8.55 -4.68
CA ALA A 94 18.80 -7.76 -3.75
C ALA A 94 19.59 -8.61 -2.73
N GLY A 95 19.40 -9.94 -2.72
CA GLY A 95 20.04 -10.89 -1.79
C GLY A 95 19.39 -10.96 -0.39
N ILE A 96 18.26 -10.29 -0.21
CA ILE A 96 17.53 -10.20 1.07
C ILE A 96 16.58 -11.38 1.24
N ALA A 97 15.82 -11.70 0.19
CA ALA A 97 14.79 -12.74 0.17
C ALA A 97 15.23 -13.98 -0.61
N ALA A 98 16.40 -14.52 -0.27
CA ALA A 98 16.86 -15.78 -0.85
C ALA A 98 15.93 -16.95 -0.46
N GLN A 99 15.84 -17.94 -1.34
CA GLN A 99 14.99 -19.12 -1.13
C GLN A 99 15.38 -19.86 0.16
N GLY A 100 14.37 -20.32 0.91
CA GLY A 100 14.56 -21.10 2.14
C GLY A 100 14.75 -20.27 3.41
N LEU A 101 14.90 -18.94 3.32
CA LEU A 101 14.92 -18.08 4.49
C LEU A 101 13.53 -17.92 5.10
N SER A 102 13.48 -17.78 6.42
CA SER A 102 12.28 -17.34 7.13
C SER A 102 12.07 -15.83 6.96
N GLY A 103 10.83 -15.37 7.13
CA GLY A 103 10.54 -13.93 7.08
C GLY A 103 11.31 -13.10 8.12
N LYS A 104 11.67 -13.69 9.28
CA LYS A 104 12.51 -13.02 10.28
C LYS A 104 13.93 -12.81 9.78
N GLU A 105 14.54 -13.83 9.18
CA GLU A 105 15.89 -13.73 8.60
C GLU A 105 15.93 -12.72 7.46
N MET A 106 14.91 -12.74 6.58
CA MET A 106 14.76 -11.77 5.50
C MET A 106 14.64 -10.34 6.05
N SER A 107 13.81 -10.13 7.09
CA SER A 107 13.66 -8.82 7.73
C SER A 107 14.96 -8.33 8.37
N SER A 108 15.71 -9.20 9.05
CA SER A 108 17.03 -8.86 9.59
C SER A 108 18.03 -8.47 8.51
N ARG A 109 18.05 -9.17 7.37
CA ARG A 109 18.90 -8.82 6.21
C ARG A 109 18.49 -7.50 5.57
N PHE A 110 17.18 -7.27 5.43
CA PHE A 110 16.65 -6.02 4.93
C PHE A 110 17.12 -4.85 5.78
N HIS A 111 16.95 -4.97 7.11
CA HIS A 111 17.41 -3.96 8.04
C HIS A 111 18.93 -3.75 7.93
N ALA A 112 19.73 -4.82 7.97
CA ALA A 112 21.19 -4.71 7.89
C ALA A 112 21.68 -3.99 6.62
N LYS A 113 20.94 -4.11 5.50
CA LYS A 113 21.29 -3.48 4.23
C LYS A 113 20.79 -2.03 4.13
N TYR A 114 19.59 -1.75 4.63
CA TYR A 114 18.89 -0.47 4.43
C TYR A 114 18.79 0.39 5.69
N SER A 115 19.58 0.09 6.72
CA SER A 115 19.54 0.78 8.02
C SER A 115 19.70 2.30 7.95
N SER A 116 20.24 2.85 6.86
CA SER A 116 20.40 4.30 6.66
C SER A 116 19.90 4.79 5.31
N ASP A 117 19.38 3.90 4.46
CA ASP A 117 19.01 4.24 3.09
C ASP A 117 17.54 3.89 2.86
N ARG A 118 16.72 4.94 2.92
CA ARG A 118 15.28 4.85 2.69
C ARG A 118 14.96 4.64 1.21
N ASP A 119 15.67 5.37 0.34
CA ASP A 119 15.26 5.53 -1.06
C ASP A 119 15.70 4.34 -1.93
N ALA A 120 16.68 3.56 -1.47
CA ALA A 120 17.18 2.38 -2.19
C ALA A 120 16.53 1.04 -1.79
N GLN A 121 15.46 1.05 -0.97
CA GLN A 121 14.83 -0.16 -0.47
C GLN A 121 14.28 -1.05 -1.60
N CYS A 122 14.51 -2.36 -1.50
CA CYS A 122 13.85 -3.34 -2.36
C CYS A 122 12.39 -3.56 -1.94
N SER A 123 11.58 -4.11 -2.84
CA SER A 123 10.20 -4.51 -2.54
C SER A 123 10.09 -6.01 -2.26
N PHE A 124 9.23 -6.39 -1.33
CA PHE A 124 8.90 -7.77 -1.01
C PHE A 124 7.75 -8.29 -1.87
N SER A 125 7.77 -9.60 -2.14
CA SER A 125 6.67 -10.30 -2.80
C SER A 125 5.40 -10.28 -1.95
N VAL A 126 4.26 -10.12 -2.63
CA VAL A 126 2.91 -10.33 -2.08
C VAL A 126 2.37 -11.74 -2.31
N ARG A 127 3.12 -12.58 -3.04
CA ARG A 127 2.77 -13.96 -3.38
C ARG A 127 3.53 -14.99 -2.55
N ASP A 128 4.75 -14.65 -2.13
CA ASP A 128 5.54 -15.46 -1.21
C ASP A 128 5.19 -15.08 0.25
N PRO A 129 4.63 -16.01 1.05
CA PRO A 129 4.20 -15.72 2.41
C PRO A 129 5.35 -15.35 3.36
N ASN A 130 6.57 -15.89 3.16
CA ASN A 130 7.73 -15.53 3.97
C ASN A 130 8.20 -14.12 3.66
N GLN A 131 8.19 -13.72 2.39
CA GLN A 131 8.52 -12.35 1.99
C GLN A 131 7.47 -11.35 2.46
N PHE A 132 6.19 -11.68 2.33
CA PHE A 132 5.12 -10.82 2.84
C PHE A 132 5.25 -10.60 4.36
N TYR A 133 5.52 -11.68 5.11
CA TYR A 133 5.78 -11.59 6.54
C TYR A 133 7.04 -10.78 6.87
N ALA A 134 8.11 -10.94 6.08
CA ALA A 134 9.33 -10.13 6.22
C ALA A 134 9.06 -8.63 6.04
N GLY A 135 8.22 -8.26 5.07
CA GLY A 135 7.82 -6.88 4.84
C GLY A 135 7.07 -6.26 6.02
N ILE A 136 6.16 -7.02 6.66
CA ILE A 136 5.46 -6.59 7.88
C ILE A 136 6.48 -6.31 9.01
N LEU A 137 7.40 -7.24 9.25
CA LEU A 137 8.44 -7.09 10.28
C LEU A 137 9.37 -5.90 9.97
N ALA A 138 9.72 -5.70 8.70
CA ALA A 138 10.53 -4.57 8.25
C ALA A 138 9.80 -3.24 8.45
N THR A 139 8.47 -3.18 8.31
CA THR A 139 7.69 -1.96 8.61
C THR A 139 7.78 -1.58 10.08
N VAL A 140 7.66 -2.55 11.00
CA VAL A 140 7.82 -2.31 12.43
C VAL A 140 9.19 -1.72 12.73
N TYR A 141 10.24 -2.29 12.12
CA TYR A 141 11.61 -1.80 12.27
C TYR A 141 11.76 -0.36 11.74
N ASN A 142 11.33 -0.13 10.50
CA ASN A 142 11.45 1.14 9.81
C ASN A 142 10.74 2.26 10.57
N LYS A 143 9.55 1.99 11.15
CA LYS A 143 8.86 2.94 12.03
C LYS A 143 9.74 3.36 13.21
N ALA A 144 10.34 2.40 13.91
CA ALA A 144 11.18 2.68 15.07
C ALA A 144 12.42 3.52 14.73
N TYR A 145 12.96 3.32 13.52
CA TYR A 145 14.21 3.97 13.10
C TYR A 145 14.01 5.33 12.42
N PHE A 146 13.04 5.45 11.51
CA PHE A 146 12.84 6.64 10.69
C PHE A 146 11.75 7.58 11.24
N GLY A 147 10.92 7.12 12.18
CA GLY A 147 10.02 7.93 13.02
C GLY A 147 8.84 8.58 12.30
N TRP A 148 9.09 9.51 11.37
CA TRP A 148 8.10 10.39 10.74
C TRP A 148 7.52 9.84 9.42
N LEU A 149 8.10 8.77 8.89
CA LEU A 149 7.64 8.04 7.69
C LEU A 149 7.09 6.67 8.09
N ASP A 150 6.10 6.67 8.96
CA ASP A 150 5.56 5.46 9.57
C ASP A 150 4.44 4.78 8.75
N TRP A 151 4.18 5.28 7.54
CA TRP A 151 3.33 4.58 6.57
C TRP A 151 4.14 3.65 5.67
N ASN A 152 3.51 2.54 5.33
CA ASN A 152 3.99 1.55 4.39
C ASN A 152 3.31 1.73 3.03
N GLU A 153 3.81 1.05 2.00
CA GLU A 153 3.18 1.05 0.67
C GLU A 153 2.97 -0.37 0.14
N LEU A 154 1.72 -0.72 -0.10
CA LEU A 154 1.27 -1.82 -0.93
C LEU A 154 1.00 -1.27 -2.33
N ILE A 155 1.71 -1.77 -3.32
CA ILE A 155 1.57 -1.36 -4.71
C ILE A 155 0.59 -2.27 -5.43
N LEU A 156 -0.41 -1.65 -6.06
CA LEU A 156 -1.41 -2.32 -6.89
C LEU A 156 -1.22 -1.93 -8.36
N LYS A 157 -1.59 -2.86 -9.24
CA LYS A 157 -1.81 -2.61 -10.66
C LYS A 157 -2.92 -1.54 -10.81
N PRO A 158 -2.75 -0.54 -11.69
CA PRO A 158 -3.73 0.52 -11.87
C PRO A 158 -4.97 0.03 -12.61
N TRP A 159 -6.11 0.61 -12.27
CA TRP A 159 -7.35 0.51 -13.03
C TRP A 159 -7.60 1.81 -13.77
N LYS A 160 -8.32 1.72 -14.89
CA LYS A 160 -8.43 2.82 -15.87
C LYS A 160 -9.66 3.69 -15.71
N SER A 161 -10.65 3.26 -14.93
CA SER A 161 -11.89 4.00 -14.74
C SER A 161 -12.53 3.72 -13.39
N GLU A 162 -13.39 4.62 -12.94
CA GLU A 162 -14.13 4.47 -11.68
C GLU A 162 -15.00 3.20 -11.67
N ALA A 163 -15.40 2.71 -12.85
CA ALA A 163 -16.18 1.47 -12.99
C ALA A 163 -15.34 0.18 -12.81
N ASP A 164 -14.01 0.28 -12.91
CA ASP A 164 -13.06 -0.83 -12.73
C ASP A 164 -12.33 -0.74 -11.37
N VAL A 165 -12.79 0.12 -10.46
CA VAL A 165 -12.23 0.16 -9.12
C VAL A 165 -12.51 -1.18 -8.41
N PRO A 166 -11.51 -1.76 -7.71
CA PRO A 166 -11.75 -2.89 -6.83
C PRO A 166 -12.86 -2.55 -5.81
N GLU A 167 -13.58 -3.58 -5.36
CA GLU A 167 -14.70 -3.38 -4.43
C GLU A 167 -14.27 -2.57 -3.21
N ILE A 168 -14.96 -1.46 -2.97
CA ILE A 168 -14.70 -0.59 -1.81
C ILE A 168 -15.54 -1.14 -0.65
N GLU A 169 -14.89 -1.46 0.46
CA GLU A 169 -15.55 -1.87 1.70
C GLU A 169 -16.07 -0.65 2.48
N ALA A 170 -15.26 0.41 2.52
CA ALA A 170 -15.59 1.65 3.22
C ALA A 170 -14.77 2.83 2.71
N PHE A 171 -15.25 4.04 3.00
CA PHE A 171 -14.45 5.25 2.99
C PHE A 171 -13.91 5.50 4.40
N PHE A 172 -12.77 6.19 4.53
CA PHE A 172 -12.23 6.55 5.83
C PHE A 172 -11.85 8.03 5.88
N TYR A 173 -11.83 8.58 7.09
CA TYR A 173 -11.24 9.87 7.42
C TYR A 173 -10.63 9.86 8.82
N PHE A 174 -9.68 10.76 9.09
CA PHE A 174 -9.09 10.92 10.42
C PHE A 174 -10.06 11.66 11.34
N LYS A 175 -10.24 11.11 12.55
CA LYS A 175 -11.12 11.72 13.54
C LYS A 175 -10.65 13.15 13.88
N GLY A 176 -11.60 14.08 13.90
CA GLY A 176 -11.33 15.50 14.16
C GLY A 176 -11.01 16.35 12.93
N ASP A 177 -10.78 15.74 11.76
CA ASP A 177 -10.57 16.46 10.51
C ASP A 177 -11.91 16.64 9.75
N SER A 178 -12.52 17.82 9.88
CA SER A 178 -13.81 18.15 9.27
C SER A 178 -13.77 18.20 7.74
N GLY A 179 -12.62 18.56 7.16
CA GLY A 179 -12.42 18.59 5.71
C GLY A 179 -12.32 17.18 5.14
N ALA A 180 -11.52 16.33 5.77
CA ALA A 180 -11.40 14.91 5.44
C ALA A 180 -12.75 14.19 5.57
N LYS A 181 -13.49 14.44 6.66
CA LYS A 181 -14.85 13.94 6.86
C LYS A 181 -15.78 14.32 5.72
N SER A 182 -15.85 15.61 5.38
CA SER A 182 -16.72 16.11 4.32
C SER A 182 -16.43 15.44 2.97
N LEU A 183 -15.15 15.23 2.65
CA LEU A 183 -14.75 14.53 1.43
C LEU A 183 -15.16 13.06 1.46
N ALA A 184 -14.84 12.32 2.52
CA ALA A 184 -15.17 10.90 2.65
C ALA A 184 -16.69 10.65 2.56
N THR A 185 -17.51 11.46 3.26
CA THR A 185 -18.97 11.36 3.17
C THR A 185 -19.49 11.69 1.77
N SER A 186 -18.91 12.68 1.09
CA SER A 186 -19.30 13.00 -0.30
C SER A 186 -19.02 11.83 -1.26
N TYR A 187 -17.96 11.07 -0.99
CA TYR A 187 -17.52 9.94 -1.78
C TYR A 187 -18.42 8.71 -1.62
N VAL A 188 -18.97 8.47 -0.42
CA VAL A 188 -20.03 7.45 -0.21
C VAL A 188 -21.18 7.66 -1.20
N GLY A 189 -21.70 8.89 -1.29
CA GLY A 189 -22.80 9.21 -2.21
C GLY A 189 -22.42 9.05 -3.69
N LYS A 190 -21.18 9.40 -4.07
CA LYS A 190 -20.67 9.17 -5.44
C LYS A 190 -20.58 7.68 -5.76
N TYR A 191 -20.05 6.87 -4.84
CA TYR A 191 -19.90 5.42 -5.01
C TYR A 191 -21.27 4.72 -5.12
N LYS A 192 -22.23 5.10 -4.27
CA LYS A 192 -23.61 4.59 -4.34
C LYS A 192 -24.27 4.87 -5.69
N ARG A 193 -24.11 6.09 -6.24
CA ARG A 193 -24.64 6.43 -7.57
C ARG A 193 -23.96 5.64 -8.70
N LEU A 194 -22.67 5.35 -8.56
CA LEU A 194 -21.89 4.64 -9.57
C LEU A 194 -22.19 3.13 -9.58
N THR A 195 -22.30 2.52 -8.39
CA THR A 195 -22.31 1.05 -8.25
C THR A 195 -23.63 0.49 -7.73
N GLY A 196 -24.51 1.34 -7.21
CA GLY A 196 -25.71 0.91 -6.49
C GLY A 196 -25.44 0.33 -5.09
N ARG A 197 -24.19 0.27 -4.62
CA ARG A 197 -23.81 -0.32 -3.33
C ARG A 197 -23.74 0.72 -2.21
N ASP A 198 -24.24 0.35 -1.03
CA ASP A 198 -24.11 1.15 0.19
C ASP A 198 -22.84 0.73 0.93
N VAL A 199 -22.00 1.72 1.28
CA VAL A 199 -20.77 1.53 2.05
C VAL A 199 -20.62 2.69 3.05
N PRO A 200 -20.04 2.47 4.24
CA PRO A 200 -19.93 3.51 5.25
C PRO A 200 -18.74 4.45 4.98
N ALA A 201 -18.76 5.62 5.63
CA ALA A 201 -17.56 6.39 5.93
C ALA A 201 -17.19 6.20 7.41
N LEU A 202 -15.93 5.87 7.67
CA LEU A 202 -15.43 5.52 9.01
C LEU A 202 -14.49 6.59 9.54
N ALA A 203 -14.69 7.01 10.79
CA ALA A 203 -13.72 7.82 11.50
C ALA A 203 -12.62 6.91 12.08
N VAL A 204 -11.37 7.18 11.72
CA VAL A 204 -10.20 6.46 12.20
C VAL A 204 -9.45 7.32 13.21
N ASP A 205 -9.21 6.76 14.39
CA ASP A 205 -8.49 7.37 15.50
C ASP A 205 -7.25 6.51 15.80
N PHE A 206 -6.20 6.70 15.00
CA PHE A 206 -4.95 5.97 15.12
C PHE A 206 -4.25 6.12 16.48
N PRO A 207 -4.14 7.33 17.08
CA PRO A 207 -3.50 7.49 18.38
C PRO A 207 -4.12 6.65 19.50
N HIS A 208 -5.37 6.25 19.34
CA HIS A 208 -6.10 5.46 20.34
C HIS A 208 -6.55 4.09 19.83
N ASP A 209 -6.04 3.62 18.69
CA ASP A 209 -6.40 2.34 18.06
C ASP A 209 -7.93 2.12 17.93
N ARG A 210 -8.67 3.15 17.50
CA ARG A 210 -10.15 3.13 17.43
C ARG A 210 -10.67 3.39 16.02
N ILE A 211 -11.74 2.67 15.66
CA ILE A 211 -12.56 2.93 14.47
C ILE A 211 -13.98 3.19 14.96
N GLU A 212 -14.54 4.34 14.58
CA GLU A 212 -15.89 4.74 14.96
C GLU A 212 -16.78 4.73 13.71
N PHE A 213 -17.89 4.01 13.79
CA PHE A 213 -18.97 4.10 12.82
C PHE A 213 -19.79 5.33 13.19
N GLU A 214 -19.91 6.29 12.27
CA GLU A 214 -20.95 7.29 12.41
C GLU A 214 -22.29 6.66 12.01
N LYS A 215 -23.26 6.76 12.92
CA LYS A 215 -24.66 6.37 12.69
C LYS A 215 -25.37 7.41 11.84
#